data_AF-A0AAE9KZL7-F1
#
_entry.id   AF-A0AAE9KZL7-F1
#
_cell.length_a   1.000
_cell.length_b   1.000
_cell.length_c   1.000
_cell.angle_alpha   90.00
_cell.angle_beta   90.00
_cell.angle_gamma   90.00
#
_symmetry.space_group_name_H-M   'P 1'
#
loop_
_entity.id
_entity.type
_entity.pdbx_description
1 polymer ?
#
loop_
_entity_poly.entity_id
_entity_poly.type
_entity_poly.pdbx_seq_one_letter_code
_entity_poly.pdbx_strand_id
1 'polypeptide(L)' 'MKAIMLCLLLAGCAAPPMPAAPAPRDCPTLPTLKPGAGRADMLDHIRVTADLYARCAAKP' A
#
# COMPACT_ATOMS: atom_id res chain seq x y z
N MET A 1 16.25 -25.68 -23.77
CA MET A 1 16.27 -25.28 -22.34
C MET A 1 16.22 -23.77 -22.09
N LYS A 2 16.36 -22.91 -23.12
CA LYS A 2 16.37 -21.44 -22.96
C LYS A 2 14.99 -20.77 -23.08
N ALA A 3 14.04 -21.43 -23.75
CA ALA A 3 12.68 -20.93 -23.91
C ALA A 3 11.83 -21.00 -22.63
N ILE A 4 12.07 -22.02 -21.77
CA ILE A 4 11.32 -22.19 -20.51
C ILE A 4 11.68 -21.09 -19.51
N MET A 5 12.94 -20.65 -19.48
CA MET A 5 13.37 -19.52 -18.64
C MET A 5 12.71 -18.20 -19.07
N LEU A 6 12.49 -17.98 -20.37
CA LEU A 6 11.83 -16.76 -20.85
C LEU A 6 10.36 -16.71 -20.40
N CYS A 7 9.64 -17.84 -20.45
CA CYS A 7 8.25 -17.91 -19.99
C CYS A 7 8.10 -17.67 -18.48
N LEU A 8 9.08 -18.11 -17.66
CA LEU A 8 9.06 -17.87 -16.21
C LEU A 8 9.33 -16.41 -15.84
N LEU A 9 10.15 -15.68 -16.61
CA LEU A 9 10.40 -14.25 -16.40
C LEU A 9 9.18 -13.37 -16.76
N LEU A 10 8.39 -13.76 -17.75
CA LEU A 10 7.19 -13.02 -18.17
C LEU A 10 5.98 -13.27 -17.25
N ALA A 11 5.93 -14.39 -16.52
CA ALA A 11 4.85 -14.71 -15.59
C ALA A 11 5.03 -14.10 -14.19
N GLY A 12 6.21 -13.56 -13.86
CA GLY A 12 6.61 -13.21 -12.50
C GLY A 12 6.29 -11.78 -12.01
N CYS A 13 5.83 -10.87 -12.87
CA CYS A 13 5.51 -9.50 -12.47
C CYS A 13 4.29 -8.96 -13.22
N ALA A 14 3.19 -9.70 -13.20
CA ALA A 14 1.89 -9.06 -13.27
C ALA A 14 1.69 -8.32 -11.93
N ALA A 15 2.27 -7.12 -11.82
CA ALA A 15 1.87 -6.18 -10.78
C ALA A 15 0.34 -6.10 -10.85
N PRO A 16 -0.39 -6.35 -9.75
CA PRO A 16 -1.82 -6.20 -9.77
C PRO A 16 -2.12 -4.81 -10.32
N PRO A 17 -3.11 -4.64 -11.22
CA PRO A 17 -3.46 -3.32 -11.71
C PRO A 17 -3.68 -2.45 -10.49
N MET A 18 -2.79 -1.46 -10.30
CA MET A 18 -2.98 -0.47 -9.24
C MET A 18 -4.37 0.10 -9.47
N PRO A 19 -5.30 0.01 -8.50
CA PRO A 19 -6.58 0.67 -8.66
C PRO A 19 -6.29 2.12 -9.02
N ALA A 20 -6.94 2.60 -10.09
CA ALA A 20 -6.79 3.96 -10.58
C ALA A 20 -6.80 4.89 -9.36
N ALA A 21 -5.71 5.65 -9.18
CA ALA A 21 -5.56 6.50 -8.02
C ALA A 21 -6.84 7.34 -7.90
N PRO A 22 -7.57 7.26 -6.77
CA PRO A 22 -8.78 8.05 -6.61
C PRO A 22 -8.42 9.52 -6.83
N ALA A 23 -9.35 10.27 -7.44
CA ALA A 23 -9.21 11.73 -7.62
C ALA A 23 -8.69 12.36 -6.32
N PRO A 24 -7.81 13.38 -6.40
CA PRO A 24 -7.16 13.93 -5.22
C PRO A 24 -8.23 14.36 -4.21
N ARG A 25 -8.38 13.56 -3.16
CA ARG A 25 -9.25 13.83 -2.02
C ARG A 25 -8.42 14.60 -1.02
N ASP A 26 -8.96 15.70 -0.51
CA ASP A 26 -8.38 16.45 0.61
C ASP A 26 -8.49 15.62 1.89
N CYS A 27 -7.55 14.68 2.01
CA CYS A 27 -7.40 13.78 3.12
C CYS A 27 -6.17 14.16 3.94
N PRO A 28 -6.24 13.97 5.27
CA PRO A 28 -5.09 14.23 6.11
C PRO A 28 -3.92 13.34 5.69
N THR A 29 -2.72 13.92 5.70
CA THR A 29 -1.48 13.18 5.43
C THR A 29 -1.34 12.03 6.41
N LEU A 30 -0.99 10.85 5.89
CA LEU A 30 -0.73 9.69 6.73
C LEU A 30 0.51 9.94 7.59
N PRO A 31 0.51 9.50 8.86
CA PRO A 31 1.71 9.55 9.69
C PRO A 31 2.80 8.69 9.06
N THR A 32 4.07 8.97 9.39
CA THR A 32 5.22 8.16 8.97
C THR A 32 5.74 7.35 10.16
N LEU A 33 5.95 6.05 9.97
CA LEU A 33 6.59 5.23 10.99
C LEU A 33 8.08 5.58 11.09
N LYS A 34 8.57 5.85 12.30
CA LYS A 34 9.99 6.19 12.51
C LYS A 34 10.89 4.97 12.26
N PRO A 35 12.09 5.15 11.68
CA PRO A 35 13.08 4.09 11.60
C PRO A 35 13.42 3.54 13.00
N GLY A 36 13.51 2.22 13.13
CA GLY A 36 13.75 1.55 14.41
C GLY A 36 12.54 1.45 15.34
N ALA A 37 11.34 1.84 14.88
CA ALA A 37 10.10 1.65 15.63
C ALA A 37 9.87 0.16 15.95
N GLY A 38 9.42 -0.11 17.18
CA GLY A 38 9.19 -1.47 17.65
C GLY A 38 7.89 -2.06 17.12
N ARG A 39 7.64 -3.35 17.43
CA ARG A 39 6.41 -4.03 17.02
C ARG A 39 5.14 -3.34 17.54
N ALA A 40 5.17 -2.83 18.77
CA ALA A 40 4.02 -2.13 19.35
C ALA A 40 3.69 -0.85 18.57
N ASP A 41 4.70 -0.04 18.26
CA ASP A 41 4.57 1.18 17.45
C ASP A 41 4.06 0.88 16.05
N MET A 42 4.53 -0.22 15.44
CA MET A 42 4.07 -0.65 14.12
C MET A 42 2.59 -1.03 14.14
N LEU A 43 2.14 -1.78 15.14
CA LEU A 43 0.73 -2.16 15.28
C LEU A 43 -0.17 -0.93 15.51
N ASP A 44 0.29 0.01 16.33
CA ASP A 44 -0.43 1.27 16.55
C ASP A 44 -0.52 2.09 15.26
N HIS A 45 0.60 2.25 14.56
CA HIS A 45 0.68 2.95 13.29
C HIS A 45 -0.28 2.38 12.23
N ILE A 46 -0.38 1.05 12.12
CA ILE A 46 -1.32 0.38 11.22
C ILE A 46 -2.77 0.75 11.57
N ARG A 47 -3.13 0.71 12.86
CA ARG A 47 -4.47 1.06 13.33
C ARG A 47 -4.82 2.50 13.00
N VAL A 48 -3.93 3.44 13.32
CA VAL A 48 -4.14 4.88 13.05
C VAL A 48 -4.25 5.14 11.56
N THR A 49 -3.37 4.56 10.75
CA THR A 49 -3.38 4.70 9.29
C THR A 49 -4.67 4.17 8.68
N ALA A 50 -5.15 3.02 9.15
CA ALA A 50 -6.42 2.44 8.70
C ALA A 50 -7.63 3.31 9.06
N ASP A 51 -7.68 3.87 10.28
CA ASP A 51 -8.74 4.79 10.70
C ASP A 51 -8.75 6.07 9.85
N LEU A 52 -7.58 6.67 9.61
CA LEU A 52 -7.46 7.86 8.76
C LEU A 52 -7.90 7.59 7.33
N TYR A 53 -7.52 6.43 6.78
CA TYR A 53 -7.93 6.02 5.44
C TYR A 53 -9.45 5.79 5.38
N ALA A 54 -10.03 5.10 6.35
CA ALA A 54 -11.47 4.84 6.39
C ALA A 54 -12.28 6.15 6.47
N ARG A 55 -11.85 7.11 7.30
CA ARG A 55 -12.49 8.43 7.39
C ARG A 55 -12.37 9.22 6.09
N CYS A 56 -11.20 9.18 5.46
CA CYS A 56 -10.96 9.80 4.16
C CYS A 56 -11.88 9.19 3.08
N ALA A 57 -12.01 7.86 3.05
CA ALA A 57 -12.84 7.16 2.08
C ALA A 57 -14.34 7.44 2.27
N ALA A 58 -14.77 7.67 3.52
CA ALA A 58 -16.15 7.99 3.89
C ALA A 58 -16.54 9.45 3.65
N LYS A 59 -15.61 10.35 3.29
CA LYS A 59 -15.97 11.71 2.88
C LYS A 59 -16.76 11.67 1.56
N PRO A 60 -17.89 12.38 1.47
CA PRO A 60 -18.72 12.41 0.25
C PRO A 60 -17.95 12.93 -0.96
#